data_AF-A0A6A4ZJ33-F1
#
_entry.id   AF-A0A6A4ZJ33-F1
#
_cell.length_a   1.000
_cell.length_b   1.000
_cell.length_c   1.000
_cell.angle_alpha   90.00
_cell.angle_beta   90.00
_cell.angle_gamma   90.00
#
_symmetry.space_group_name_H-M   'P 1'
#
loop_
_entity.id
_entity.type
_entity.pdbx_description
1 polymer ?
#
loop_
_entity_poly.entity_id
_entity_poly.type
_entity_poly.pdbx_seq_one_letter_code
_entity_poly.pdbx_strand_id
1 'polypeptide(L)'
;MSDAAAKEGTEKAANDAPKVVASHHAAEKNPWLHAYHNSVAGIKAFTNCVQLADVYGDGDNKLIVADADRRLKMYKGSTLMSEQALLGVPVALSVYFSESTRPRTPSIAVASGPSIYIYRNMRPYYKFAIPVLDVDPEEDKLWTSIAKCETDIPAANHQLNLLRANGIRLTQRSRGFLAIDDIDQQADYVSRFIDEPLVEQTTITCMTTINKNMDEKDAISWYYDLDEILFFMSF
;
A
#
# COMPACT_ATOMS: atom_id res chain seq x y z
N MET A 1 78.50 -60.61 17.81
CA MET A 1 79.04 -59.66 18.79
C MET A 1 78.52 -58.29 18.40
N SER A 2 77.66 -57.60 19.12
CA SER A 2 77.03 -57.86 20.42
C SER A 2 75.90 -56.84 20.52
N ASP A 3 74.81 -57.26 21.14
CA ASP A 3 73.55 -56.56 21.31
C ASP A 3 73.60 -55.35 22.27
N ALA A 4 72.57 -54.53 22.10
CA ALA A 4 71.83 -53.76 23.11
C ALA A 4 72.45 -52.51 23.77
N ALA A 5 71.79 -51.37 23.52
CA ALA A 5 71.33 -50.50 24.60
C ALA A 5 70.00 -49.82 24.21
N ALA A 6 68.97 -50.13 24.99
CA ALA A 6 67.59 -49.69 24.86
C ALA A 6 67.40 -48.19 25.14
N LYS A 7 66.36 -47.59 24.55
CA LYS A 7 65.55 -46.54 25.18
C LYS A 7 64.14 -46.51 24.58
N GLU A 8 63.17 -46.68 25.46
CA GLU A 8 61.73 -46.77 25.27
C GLU A 8 61.06 -45.45 25.70
N GLY A 9 59.92 -45.11 25.07
CA GLY A 9 58.95 -44.07 25.48
C GLY A 9 59.37 -42.62 25.19
N THR A 10 58.54 -41.72 24.67
CA THR A 10 57.12 -41.52 24.96
C THR A 10 56.47 -40.66 23.87
N GLU A 11 55.29 -41.08 23.50
CA GLU A 11 54.24 -40.42 22.73
C GLU A 11 53.99 -38.96 23.19
N LYS A 12 53.96 -38.02 22.24
CA LYS A 12 53.26 -36.73 22.40
C LYS A 12 52.32 -36.55 21.22
N ALA A 13 51.05 -36.75 21.52
CA ALA A 13 49.90 -36.42 20.68
C ALA A 13 50.00 -34.96 20.19
N ALA A 14 50.08 -34.78 18.88
CA ALA A 14 49.80 -33.50 18.26
C ALA A 14 48.29 -33.42 18.03
N ASN A 15 47.64 -32.53 18.77
CA ASN A 15 46.24 -32.15 18.57
C ASN A 15 46.03 -31.70 17.12
N ASP A 16 45.32 -32.53 16.35
CA ASP A 16 44.78 -32.16 15.05
C ASP A 16 43.53 -31.31 15.28
N ALA A 17 43.73 -30.00 15.45
CA ALA A 17 42.64 -29.03 15.40
C ALA A 17 42.29 -28.79 13.93
N PRO A 18 41.01 -28.91 13.51
CA PRO A 18 40.66 -28.72 12.11
C PRO A 18 40.93 -27.26 11.75
N LYS A 19 41.91 -27.05 10.86
CA LYS A 19 42.09 -25.77 10.17
C LYS A 19 40.79 -25.48 9.43
N VAL A 20 40.03 -24.52 9.95
CA VAL A 20 38.91 -23.91 9.23
C VAL A 20 39.50 -23.32 7.96
N VAL A 21 39.34 -24.04 6.85
CA VAL A 21 39.74 -23.58 5.53
C VAL A 21 38.78 -22.45 5.21
N ALA A 22 39.22 -21.21 5.43
CA ALA A 22 38.51 -20.04 4.96
C ALA A 22 38.36 -20.19 3.45
N SER A 23 37.14 -20.48 3.01
CA SER A 23 36.77 -20.49 1.60
C SER A 23 36.90 -19.06 1.09
N HIS A 24 38.05 -18.73 0.52
CA HIS A 24 38.22 -17.56 -0.33
C HIS A 24 37.40 -17.77 -1.60
N HIS A 25 36.09 -17.56 -1.52
CA HIS A 25 35.35 -17.14 -2.70
C HIS A 25 35.93 -15.78 -3.09
N ALA A 26 36.52 -15.72 -4.28
CA ALA A 26 36.84 -14.45 -4.91
C ALA A 26 35.57 -13.61 -4.90
N ALA A 27 35.53 -12.59 -4.03
CA ALA A 27 34.39 -11.71 -3.90
C ALA A 27 34.14 -11.10 -5.28
N GLU A 28 33.02 -11.44 -5.90
CA GLU A 28 32.51 -10.69 -7.04
C GLU A 28 32.56 -9.21 -6.64
N LYS A 29 33.31 -8.41 -7.40
CA LYS A 29 33.53 -6.99 -7.08
C LYS A 29 32.22 -6.25 -7.26
N ASN A 30 31.41 -6.29 -6.22
CA ASN A 30 30.15 -5.59 -6.14
C ASN A 30 30.44 -4.11 -5.80
N PRO A 31 29.91 -3.13 -6.56
CA PRO A 31 30.08 -1.71 -6.24
C PRO A 31 29.33 -1.27 -4.98
N TRP A 32 28.45 -2.11 -4.41
CA TRP A 32 27.62 -1.76 -3.26
C TRP A 32 28.40 -1.81 -1.94
N LEU A 33 28.25 -0.77 -1.13
CA LEU A 33 28.68 -0.75 0.27
C LEU A 33 27.52 -1.22 1.17
N HIS A 34 27.75 -2.29 1.93
CA HIS A 34 26.77 -2.79 2.90
C HIS A 34 26.68 -1.86 4.11
N ALA A 35 25.72 -0.92 4.08
CA ALA A 35 25.55 0.08 5.13
C ALA A 35 24.85 -0.48 6.39
N TYR A 36 23.74 -1.21 6.20
CA TYR A 36 22.93 -1.74 7.31
C TYR A 36 22.08 -2.92 6.84
N HIS A 37 21.85 -3.89 7.72
CA HIS A 37 20.99 -5.04 7.47
C HIS A 37 20.19 -5.37 8.74
N ASN A 38 18.86 -5.47 8.60
CA ASN A 38 17.95 -5.83 9.68
C ASN A 38 16.89 -6.81 9.19
N SER A 39 17.04 -8.08 9.54
CA SER A 39 16.10 -9.15 9.17
C SER A 39 14.81 -9.17 10.02
N VAL A 40 14.76 -8.42 11.12
CA VAL A 40 13.63 -8.42 12.07
C VAL A 40 12.82 -7.12 12.03
N ALA A 41 13.02 -6.27 11.01
CA ALA A 41 12.31 -5.00 10.87
C ALA A 41 10.80 -5.15 10.64
N GLY A 42 10.35 -6.30 10.12
CA GLY A 42 8.92 -6.59 9.93
C GLY A 42 8.20 -5.58 9.04
N ILE A 43 8.86 -5.07 8.01
CA ILE A 43 8.27 -4.12 7.04
C ILE A 43 7.58 -4.91 5.93
N LYS A 44 6.26 -4.71 5.77
CA LYS A 44 5.48 -5.33 4.68
C LYS A 44 4.93 -4.22 3.78
N ALA A 45 5.73 -3.77 2.83
CA ALA A 45 5.33 -2.71 1.92
C ALA A 45 5.84 -2.98 0.50
N PHE A 46 5.07 -2.54 -0.48
CA PHE A 46 5.50 -2.45 -1.87
C PHE A 46 6.23 -1.13 -2.12
N THR A 47 6.94 -1.03 -3.24
CA THR A 47 7.76 0.15 -3.60
C THR A 47 6.96 1.45 -3.60
N ASN A 48 5.70 1.42 -4.03
CA ASN A 48 4.79 2.56 -4.05
C ASN A 48 4.33 3.03 -2.66
N CYS A 49 4.60 2.27 -1.60
CA CYS A 49 4.29 2.62 -0.22
C CYS A 49 5.54 3.03 0.58
N VAL A 50 6.69 3.21 -0.09
CA VAL A 50 7.97 3.57 0.53
C VAL A 50 8.49 4.86 -0.10
N GLN A 51 8.85 5.85 0.72
CA GLN A 51 9.40 7.10 0.23
C GLN A 51 10.44 7.71 1.18
N LEU A 52 11.38 8.46 0.62
CA LEU A 52 12.35 9.27 1.38
C LEU A 52 11.97 10.74 1.31
N ALA A 53 11.87 11.40 2.46
CA ALA A 53 11.62 12.83 2.52
C ALA A 53 12.10 13.49 3.81
N ASP A 54 12.52 14.75 3.71
CA ASP A 54 12.77 15.60 4.87
C ASP A 54 11.44 16.13 5.42
N VAL A 55 10.80 15.31 6.26
CA VAL A 55 9.48 15.59 6.85
C VAL A 55 9.48 16.87 7.71
N TYR A 56 10.62 17.22 8.32
CA TYR A 56 10.71 18.33 9.28
C TYR A 56 11.36 19.58 8.70
N GLY A 57 11.94 19.52 7.51
CA GLY A 57 12.72 20.62 6.93
C GLY A 57 14.06 20.84 7.64
N ASP A 58 14.61 19.82 8.32
CA ASP A 58 15.85 19.89 9.10
C ASP A 58 17.09 19.45 8.30
N GLY A 59 16.92 19.12 7.01
CA GLY A 59 17.95 18.60 6.12
C GLY A 59 18.21 17.10 6.27
N ASP A 60 17.49 16.41 7.17
CA ASP A 60 17.67 14.97 7.42
C ASP A 60 16.48 14.18 6.87
N ASN A 61 16.71 13.50 5.74
CA ASN A 61 15.67 12.69 5.09
C ASN A 61 15.29 11.49 5.96
N LYS A 62 13.98 11.31 6.16
CA LYS A 62 13.40 10.16 6.86
C LYS A 62 12.86 9.17 5.85
N LEU A 63 13.00 7.89 6.16
CA LEU A 63 12.35 6.82 5.41
C LEU A 63 10.94 6.64 5.93
N ILE A 64 9.96 6.87 5.08
CA ILE A 64 8.55 6.74 5.37
C ILE A 64 8.03 5.47 4.71
N VAL A 65 7.31 4.65 5.46
CA VAL A 65 6.77 3.39 4.96
C VAL A 65 5.31 3.25 5.41
N ALA A 66 4.41 3.14 4.44
CA ALA A 66 3.03 2.74 4.67
C ALA A 66 2.93 1.21 4.59
N ASP A 67 2.83 0.58 5.74
CA ASP A 67 2.84 -0.88 5.89
C ASP A 67 1.44 -1.47 5.62
N ALA A 68 1.39 -2.66 5.04
CA ALA A 68 0.19 -3.47 4.88
C ALA A 68 -0.51 -3.77 6.22
N ASP A 69 0.23 -3.73 7.33
CA ASP A 69 -0.31 -3.81 8.70
C ASP A 69 -1.09 -2.55 9.13
N ARG A 70 -1.42 -1.64 8.20
CA ARG A 70 -2.14 -0.37 8.41
C ARG A 70 -1.39 0.57 9.35
N ARG A 71 -0.09 0.71 9.13
CA ARG A 71 0.79 1.59 9.93
C ARG A 71 1.65 2.45 9.02
N LEU A 72 1.65 3.76 9.27
CA LEU A 72 2.60 4.69 8.67
C LEU A 72 3.81 4.81 9.60
N LYS A 73 4.91 4.16 9.23
CA LYS A 73 6.18 4.13 9.97
C LYS A 73 7.13 5.16 9.40
N MET A 74 7.87 5.83 10.27
CA MET A 74 8.95 6.75 9.87
C MET A 74 10.24 6.36 10.58
N TYR A 75 11.30 6.17 9.82
CA TYR A 75 12.61 5.79 10.30
C TYR A 75 13.61 6.93 10.18
N LYS A 76 14.47 7.04 11.20
CA LYS A 76 15.65 7.91 11.21
C LYS A 76 16.88 7.04 11.33
N GLY A 77 17.70 7.01 10.29
CA GLY A 77 18.81 6.05 10.18
C GLY A 77 18.30 4.61 10.25
N SER A 78 18.83 3.84 11.21
CA SER A 78 18.46 2.44 11.45
C SER A 78 17.31 2.23 12.45
N THR A 79 16.76 3.32 13.00
CA THR A 79 15.78 3.28 14.10
C THR A 79 14.40 3.74 13.68
N LEU A 80 13.36 3.10 14.20
CA LEU A 80 11.98 3.55 14.04
C LEU A 80 11.77 4.80 14.91
N MET A 81 11.47 5.93 14.28
CA MET A 81 11.30 7.22 14.93
C MET A 81 9.86 7.47 15.35
N SER A 82 8.90 7.16 14.48
CA SER A 82 7.48 7.29 14.80
C SER A 82 6.62 6.31 14.01
N GLU A 83 5.41 6.09 14.51
CA GLU A 83 4.43 5.22 13.89
C GLU A 83 3.03 5.82 14.08
N GLN A 84 2.20 5.74 13.05
CA GLN A 84 0.79 6.14 13.11
C GLN A 84 -0.11 5.05 12.55
N ALA A 85 -1.26 4.83 13.19
CA ALA A 85 -2.28 3.94 12.65
C ALA A 85 -2.92 4.55 11.39
N LEU A 86 -3.10 3.71 10.38
CA LEU A 86 -3.88 4.01 9.17
C LEU A 86 -5.28 3.42 9.32
N LEU A 87 -6.26 4.06 8.69
CA LEU A 87 -7.66 3.61 8.72
C LEU A 87 -7.95 2.45 7.76
N GLY A 88 -7.06 2.20 6.80
CA GLY A 88 -7.16 1.10 5.85
C GLY A 88 -5.79 0.66 5.35
N VAL A 89 -5.78 -0.34 4.47
CA VAL A 89 -4.56 -0.87 3.88
C VAL A 89 -4.06 0.14 2.84
N PRO A 90 -2.83 0.66 2.97
CA PRO A 90 -2.30 1.65 2.04
C PRO A 90 -2.04 1.01 0.68
N VAL A 91 -2.45 1.73 -0.36
CA VAL A 91 -2.20 1.36 -1.75
C VAL A 91 -0.99 2.11 -2.29
N ALA A 92 -0.86 3.39 -1.96
CA ALA A 92 0.26 4.22 -2.38
C ALA A 92 0.59 5.30 -1.36
N LEU A 93 1.84 5.71 -1.32
CA LEU A 93 2.37 6.79 -0.52
C LEU A 93 3.13 7.76 -1.42
N SER A 94 2.83 9.04 -1.25
CA SER A 94 3.51 10.11 -1.97
C SER A 94 3.80 11.28 -1.04
N VAL A 95 4.81 12.06 -1.39
CA VAL A 95 5.23 13.22 -0.63
C VAL A 95 5.23 14.42 -1.56
N TYR A 96 4.62 15.52 -1.13
CA TYR A 96 4.38 16.70 -1.94
C TYR A 96 4.59 17.99 -1.15
N PHE A 97 4.83 19.08 -1.87
CA PHE A 97 4.90 20.41 -1.29
C PHE A 97 3.66 21.21 -1.68
N SER A 98 2.87 21.62 -0.68
CA SER A 98 1.66 22.41 -0.90
C SER A 98 1.91 23.92 -0.81
N GLU A 99 2.98 24.35 -0.14
CA GLU A 99 3.23 25.75 0.19
C GLU A 99 4.57 26.22 -0.39
N SER A 100 4.64 27.49 -0.78
CA SER A 100 5.87 28.12 -1.30
C SER A 100 6.75 28.73 -0.21
N THR A 101 6.24 28.88 1.01
CA THR A 101 6.90 29.49 2.18
C THR A 101 8.13 28.67 2.60
N ARG A 102 9.26 29.35 2.86
CA ARG A 102 10.50 28.69 3.31
C ARG A 102 10.63 28.77 4.84
N PRO A 103 11.10 27.71 5.53
CA PRO A 103 11.46 26.39 4.99
C PRO A 103 10.21 25.59 4.58
N ARG A 104 10.29 24.91 3.42
CA ARG A 104 9.18 24.11 2.88
C ARG A 104 9.17 22.75 3.54
N THR A 105 8.17 22.48 4.38
CA THR A 105 7.95 21.14 4.93
C THR A 105 6.99 20.38 4.03
N PRO A 106 7.36 19.18 3.55
CA PRO A 106 6.48 18.41 2.71
C PRO A 106 5.32 17.83 3.54
N SER A 107 4.22 17.56 2.84
CA SER A 107 3.10 16.80 3.37
C SER A 107 3.16 15.37 2.81
N ILE A 108 2.68 14.40 3.57
CA ILE A 108 2.66 12.98 3.20
C ILE A 108 1.21 12.62 2.85
N ALA A 109 0.94 12.15 1.64
CA ALA A 109 -0.32 11.51 1.32
C ALA A 109 -0.19 10.01 1.37
N VAL A 110 -1.21 9.38 1.94
CA VAL A 110 -1.40 7.94 1.94
C VAL A 110 -2.75 7.66 1.32
N ALA A 111 -2.75 7.00 0.16
CA ALA A 111 -3.96 6.52 -0.48
C ALA A 111 -4.36 5.16 0.11
N SER A 112 -5.62 5.01 0.49
CA SER A 112 -6.17 3.75 1.01
C SER A 112 -7.65 3.65 0.64
N GLY A 113 -8.00 2.66 -0.19
CA GLY A 113 -9.36 2.50 -0.71
C GLY A 113 -9.78 3.74 -1.52
N PRO A 114 -10.96 4.32 -1.24
CA PRO A 114 -11.44 5.51 -1.95
C PRO A 114 -11.00 6.83 -1.29
N SER A 115 -10.05 6.81 -0.36
CA SER A 115 -9.66 8.00 0.42
C SER A 115 -8.16 8.25 0.41
N ILE A 116 -7.78 9.53 0.41
CA ILE A 116 -6.41 10.00 0.58
C ILE A 116 -6.30 10.67 1.95
N TYR A 117 -5.36 10.19 2.75
CA TYR A 117 -5.06 10.72 4.07
C TYR A 117 -3.80 11.57 4.01
N ILE A 118 -3.92 12.84 4.34
CA ILE A 118 -2.81 13.79 4.35
C ILE A 118 -2.29 13.93 5.77
N TYR A 119 -0.98 13.76 5.92
CA TYR A 119 -0.25 13.95 7.17
C TYR A 119 0.73 15.10 7.02
N ARG A 120 0.75 16.00 8.01
CA ARG A 120 1.77 17.06 8.15
C ARG A 120 2.54 16.81 9.43
N ASN A 121 3.87 16.77 9.36
CA ASN A 121 4.74 16.46 10.51
C ASN A 121 4.34 15.15 11.23
N MET A 122 4.02 14.10 10.47
CA MET A 122 3.52 12.80 10.99
C MET A 122 2.23 12.89 11.81
N ARG A 123 1.42 13.94 11.63
CA ARG A 123 0.10 14.08 12.26
C ARG A 123 -0.99 14.13 11.20
N PRO A 124 -2.13 13.44 11.40
CA PRO A 124 -3.28 13.56 10.51
C PRO A 124 -3.68 15.03 10.36
N TYR A 125 -3.80 15.49 9.12
CA TYR A 125 -4.14 16.88 8.80
C TYR A 125 -5.47 16.96 8.06
N TYR A 126 -5.65 16.11 7.04
CA TYR A 126 -6.83 16.14 6.19
C TYR A 126 -7.17 14.75 5.65
N LYS A 127 -8.46 14.51 5.41
CA LYS A 127 -8.94 13.33 4.69
C LYS A 127 -9.71 13.81 3.48
N PHE A 128 -9.27 13.35 2.31
CA PHE A 128 -9.99 13.52 1.06
C PHE A 128 -10.66 12.18 0.68
N ALA A 129 -11.89 12.22 0.21
CA ALA A 129 -12.59 11.05 -0.34
C ALA A 129 -12.90 11.31 -1.80
N ILE A 130 -12.67 10.31 -2.66
CA ILE A 130 -13.01 10.42 -4.08
C ILE A 130 -14.54 10.63 -4.20
N PRO A 131 -14.99 11.55 -5.07
CA PRO A 131 -16.41 11.71 -5.40
C PRO A 131 -17.05 10.38 -5.81
N VAL A 132 -18.29 10.17 -5.39
CA VAL A 132 -19.09 9.03 -5.85
C VAL A 132 -19.45 9.21 -7.33
N LEU A 133 -19.58 8.11 -8.06
CA LEU A 133 -20.02 8.13 -9.45
C LEU A 133 -21.54 8.17 -9.52
N ASP A 134 -22.06 8.79 -10.59
CA ASP A 134 -23.48 8.78 -10.89
C ASP A 134 -23.95 7.36 -11.20
N VAL A 135 -25.08 7.00 -10.58
CA VAL A 135 -25.73 5.70 -10.77
C VAL A 135 -26.85 5.84 -11.78
N ASP A 136 -27.01 4.83 -12.63
CA ASP A 136 -28.09 4.83 -13.62
C ASP A 136 -29.47 4.78 -12.95
N PRO A 137 -30.42 5.65 -13.35
CA PRO A 137 -31.72 5.72 -12.71
C PRO A 137 -32.59 4.47 -12.92
N GLU A 138 -32.35 3.64 -13.94
CA GLU A 138 -33.07 2.37 -14.12
C GLU A 138 -32.57 1.34 -13.10
N GLU A 139 -31.27 1.32 -12.83
CA GLU A 139 -30.67 0.47 -11.80
C GLU A 139 -31.15 0.86 -10.39
N ASP A 140 -31.16 2.15 -10.07
CA ASP A 140 -31.62 2.66 -8.78
C ASP A 140 -33.10 2.36 -8.51
N LYS A 141 -33.95 2.50 -9.54
CA LYS A 141 -35.37 2.10 -9.47
C LYS A 141 -35.53 0.61 -9.22
N LEU A 142 -34.70 -0.22 -9.85
CA LEU A 142 -34.75 -1.66 -9.64
C LEU A 142 -34.38 -2.03 -8.20
N TRP A 143 -33.29 -1.49 -7.66
CA TRP A 143 -32.91 -1.70 -6.26
C TRP A 143 -33.95 -1.19 -5.27
N THR A 144 -34.59 -0.06 -5.58
CA THR A 144 -35.72 0.45 -4.78
C THR A 144 -36.93 -0.49 -4.81
N SER A 145 -37.21 -1.11 -5.97
CA SER A 145 -38.33 -2.06 -6.13
C SER A 145 -38.05 -3.39 -5.41
N ILE A 146 -36.80 -3.85 -5.44
CA ILE A 146 -36.34 -5.00 -4.66
C ILE A 146 -36.48 -4.71 -3.15
N ALA A 147 -36.09 -3.52 -2.70
CA ALA A 147 -36.20 -3.12 -1.30
C ALA A 147 -37.65 -3.06 -0.78
N LYS A 148 -38.60 -2.77 -1.68
CA LYS A 148 -40.05 -2.78 -1.38
C LYS A 148 -40.67 -4.18 -1.51
N CYS A 149 -39.89 -5.21 -1.82
CA CYS A 149 -40.37 -6.56 -2.13
C CYS A 149 -41.37 -6.60 -3.31
N GLU A 150 -41.29 -5.65 -4.24
CA GLU A 150 -42.15 -5.58 -5.44
C GLU A 150 -41.58 -6.43 -6.59
N THR A 151 -40.27 -6.71 -6.57
CA THR A 151 -39.56 -7.48 -7.59
C THR A 151 -38.88 -8.70 -6.97
N ASP A 152 -39.08 -9.87 -7.57
CA ASP A 152 -38.44 -11.11 -7.16
C ASP A 152 -36.99 -11.21 -7.67
N ILE A 153 -36.18 -12.01 -6.98
CA ILE A 153 -34.74 -12.17 -7.26
C ILE A 153 -34.47 -12.63 -8.70
N PRO A 154 -35.21 -13.61 -9.27
CA PRO A 154 -35.02 -14.01 -10.66
C PRO A 154 -35.32 -12.90 -11.66
N ALA A 155 -36.40 -12.12 -11.46
CA ALA A 155 -36.71 -11.00 -12.34
C ALA A 155 -35.69 -9.87 -12.22
N ALA A 156 -35.23 -9.57 -11.01
CA ALA A 156 -34.14 -8.61 -10.79
C ALA A 156 -32.86 -9.01 -11.53
N ASN A 157 -32.48 -10.29 -11.47
CA ASN A 157 -31.33 -10.82 -12.19
C ASN A 157 -31.49 -10.69 -13.71
N HIS A 158 -32.67 -11.03 -14.23
CA HIS A 158 -32.98 -10.84 -15.66
C HIS A 158 -32.89 -9.36 -16.06
N GLN A 159 -33.47 -8.45 -15.27
CA GLN A 159 -33.47 -7.02 -15.59
C GLN A 159 -32.07 -6.41 -15.54
N LEU A 160 -31.26 -6.73 -14.52
CA LEU A 160 -29.86 -6.30 -14.46
C LEU A 160 -29.04 -6.81 -15.65
N ASN A 161 -29.30 -8.04 -16.12
CA ASN A 161 -28.66 -8.57 -17.32
C ASN A 161 -29.07 -7.81 -18.59
N LEU A 162 -30.33 -7.36 -18.70
CA LEU A 162 -30.77 -6.51 -19.80
C LEU A 162 -30.09 -5.15 -19.77
N LEU A 163 -30.00 -4.50 -18.61
CA LEU A 163 -29.28 -3.23 -18.44
C LEU A 163 -27.82 -3.38 -18.87
N ARG A 164 -27.16 -4.46 -18.45
CA ARG A 164 -25.80 -4.79 -18.87
C ARG A 164 -25.69 -5.00 -20.39
N ALA A 165 -26.63 -5.71 -21.00
CA ALA A 165 -26.66 -5.96 -22.44
C ALA A 165 -26.88 -4.66 -23.25
N ASN A 166 -27.59 -3.69 -22.68
CA ASN A 166 -27.78 -2.36 -23.25
C ASN A 166 -26.54 -1.45 -23.11
N GLY A 167 -25.47 -1.93 -22.49
CA GLY A 167 -24.21 -1.19 -22.32
C GLY A 167 -24.17 -0.27 -21.10
N ILE A 168 -25.13 -0.37 -20.19
CA ILE A 168 -25.14 0.41 -18.95
C ILE A 168 -24.04 -0.12 -18.01
N ARG A 169 -23.23 0.79 -17.47
CA ARG A 169 -22.20 0.48 -16.46
C ARG A 169 -22.86 0.29 -15.10
N LEU A 170 -23.11 -0.97 -14.76
CA LEU A 170 -23.69 -1.34 -13.47
C LEU A 170 -22.75 -1.05 -12.29
N THR A 171 -23.33 -0.74 -11.14
CA THR A 171 -22.58 -0.57 -9.88
C THR A 171 -21.91 -1.87 -9.41
N GLN A 172 -20.95 -1.75 -8.50
CA GLN A 172 -20.31 -2.89 -7.83
C GLN A 172 -21.32 -3.78 -7.10
N ARG A 173 -22.39 -3.19 -6.56
CA ARG A 173 -23.47 -3.94 -5.89
C ARG A 173 -24.19 -4.85 -6.88
N SER A 174 -24.63 -4.31 -8.01
CA SER A 174 -25.29 -5.10 -9.07
C SER A 174 -24.37 -6.15 -9.69
N ARG A 175 -23.10 -5.80 -9.91
CA ARG A 175 -22.10 -6.75 -10.43
C ARG A 175 -21.82 -7.88 -9.43
N GLY A 176 -21.77 -7.57 -8.14
CA GLY A 176 -21.61 -8.55 -7.06
C GLY A 176 -22.81 -9.49 -6.97
N PHE A 177 -24.02 -8.94 -7.06
CA PHE A 177 -25.26 -9.73 -7.10
C PHE A 177 -25.28 -10.69 -8.32
N LEU A 178 -24.96 -10.19 -9.52
CA LEU A 178 -24.92 -11.01 -10.73
C LEU A 178 -23.80 -12.07 -10.75
N ALA A 179 -22.79 -11.94 -9.89
CA ALA A 179 -21.69 -12.89 -9.79
C ALA A 179 -22.01 -14.11 -8.89
N ILE A 180 -23.14 -14.08 -8.18
CA ILE A 180 -23.60 -15.19 -7.35
C ILE A 180 -24.50 -16.09 -8.21
N ASP A 181 -24.20 -17.38 -8.29
CA ASP A 181 -25.00 -18.32 -9.10
C ASP A 181 -26.22 -18.89 -8.35
N ASP A 182 -26.12 -18.97 -7.02
CA ASP A 182 -27.12 -19.58 -6.14
C ASP A 182 -28.19 -18.56 -5.68
N ILE A 183 -29.46 -18.94 -5.82
CA ILE A 183 -30.61 -18.06 -5.57
C ILE A 183 -30.73 -17.74 -4.07
N ASP A 184 -30.46 -18.71 -3.20
CA ASP A 184 -30.53 -18.49 -1.75
C ASP A 184 -29.44 -17.51 -1.29
N GLN A 185 -28.23 -17.63 -1.84
CA GLN A 185 -27.14 -16.68 -1.59
C GLN A 185 -27.40 -15.30 -2.18
N GLN A 186 -28.10 -15.21 -3.31
CA GLN A 186 -28.57 -13.93 -3.85
C GLN A 186 -29.58 -13.26 -2.93
N ALA A 187 -30.50 -14.02 -2.34
CA ALA A 187 -31.46 -13.51 -1.35
C ALA A 187 -30.74 -12.95 -0.11
N ASP A 188 -29.78 -13.71 0.41
CA ASP A 188 -28.93 -13.29 1.51
C ASP A 188 -28.14 -12.02 1.15
N TYR A 189 -27.61 -11.92 -0.07
CA TYR A 189 -26.91 -10.73 -0.54
C TYR A 189 -27.81 -9.50 -0.54
N VAL A 190 -29.01 -9.61 -1.12
CA VAL A 190 -29.99 -8.51 -1.14
C VAL A 190 -30.36 -8.08 0.28
N SER A 191 -30.59 -9.03 1.19
CA SER A 191 -30.95 -8.73 2.58
C SER A 191 -29.91 -7.91 3.33
N ARG A 192 -28.63 -8.03 2.96
CA ARG A 192 -27.52 -7.26 3.58
C ARG A 192 -27.49 -5.80 3.13
N PHE A 193 -27.94 -5.53 1.90
CA PHE A 193 -27.82 -4.21 1.26
C PHE A 193 -29.16 -3.49 1.09
N ILE A 194 -30.25 -4.03 1.63
CA ILE A 194 -31.61 -3.51 1.42
C ILE A 194 -31.81 -2.12 2.03
N ASP A 195 -31.16 -1.85 3.17
CA ASP A 195 -31.28 -0.59 3.91
C ASP A 195 -30.24 0.46 3.47
N GLU A 196 -29.32 0.08 2.57
CA GLU A 196 -28.24 0.96 2.12
C GLU A 196 -28.57 1.58 0.75
N PRO A 197 -28.42 2.91 0.60
CA PRO A 197 -28.61 3.54 -0.70
C PRO A 197 -27.63 2.98 -1.73
N LEU A 198 -28.03 2.96 -2.99
CA LEU A 198 -27.17 2.52 -4.08
C LEU A 198 -26.13 3.61 -4.37
N VAL A 199 -24.86 3.29 -4.15
CA VAL A 199 -23.74 4.21 -4.35
C VAL A 199 -22.63 3.47 -5.10
N GLU A 200 -22.09 4.10 -6.13
CA GLU A 200 -20.87 3.62 -6.80
C GLU A 200 -19.69 4.48 -6.37
N GLN A 201 -18.66 3.83 -5.81
CA GLN A 201 -17.42 4.50 -5.41
C GLN A 201 -16.21 3.80 -6.02
N THR A 202 -15.31 4.57 -6.62
CA THR A 202 -14.05 4.05 -7.17
C THR A 202 -13.00 3.90 -6.07
N THR A 203 -11.99 3.08 -6.32
CA THR A 203 -10.85 2.91 -5.41
C THR A 203 -9.58 3.41 -6.06
N ILE A 204 -8.70 4.00 -5.27
CA ILE A 204 -7.36 4.40 -5.72
C ILE A 204 -6.52 3.15 -5.91
N THR A 205 -5.87 3.01 -7.06
CA THR A 205 -4.95 1.90 -7.35
C THR A 205 -3.49 2.32 -7.34
N CYS A 206 -3.23 3.59 -7.66
CA CYS A 206 -1.89 4.16 -7.66
C CYS A 206 -1.95 5.67 -7.49
N MET A 207 -0.85 6.25 -7.01
CA MET A 207 -0.74 7.69 -6.80
C MET A 207 0.67 8.13 -7.13
N THR A 208 0.80 9.25 -7.83
CA THR A 208 2.08 9.90 -8.09
C THR A 208 1.97 11.40 -7.87
N THR A 209 3.11 12.10 -7.93
CA THR A 209 3.19 13.54 -7.82
C THR A 209 3.73 14.16 -9.09
N ILE A 210 3.18 15.30 -9.51
CA ILE A 210 3.74 16.09 -10.61
C ILE A 210 3.97 17.51 -10.12
N ASN A 211 5.10 18.08 -10.53
CA ASN A 211 5.44 19.46 -10.21
C ASN A 211 4.58 20.43 -11.01
N LYS A 212 4.11 21.49 -10.34
CA LYS A 212 3.15 22.44 -10.89
C LYS A 212 3.80 23.38 -11.92
N ASN A 213 4.87 24.05 -11.51
CA ASN A 213 5.44 25.18 -12.26
C ASN A 213 6.96 25.11 -12.47
N MET A 214 7.67 24.33 -11.65
CA MET A 214 9.14 24.30 -11.61
C MET A 214 9.61 22.85 -11.54
N ASP A 215 10.75 22.54 -12.13
CA ASP A 215 11.34 21.19 -12.08
C ASP A 215 12.21 20.97 -10.82
N GLU A 216 12.19 21.91 -9.89
CA GLU A 216 12.88 21.78 -8.61
C GLU A 216 12.23 20.67 -7.75
N LYS A 217 13.06 19.95 -6.99
CA LYS A 217 12.58 18.84 -6.14
C LYS A 217 11.66 19.28 -5.00
N ASP A 218 11.75 20.54 -4.58
CA ASP A 218 10.91 21.17 -3.56
C ASP A 218 9.83 22.07 -4.18
N ALA A 219 9.61 21.98 -5.50
CA ALA A 219 8.56 22.73 -6.17
C ALA A 219 7.17 22.31 -5.67
N ILE A 220 6.22 23.25 -5.74
CA ILE A 220 4.82 22.93 -5.46
C ILE A 220 4.38 21.82 -6.41
N SER A 221 3.82 20.75 -5.87
CA SER A 221 3.46 19.54 -6.61
C SER A 221 2.03 19.09 -6.27
N TRP A 222 1.36 18.41 -7.21
CA TRP A 222 -0.01 17.92 -7.07
C TRP A 222 -0.04 16.40 -7.09
N TYR A 223 -1.10 15.80 -6.55
CA TYR A 223 -1.33 14.36 -6.65
C TYR A 223 -2.10 14.01 -7.93
N TYR A 224 -1.72 12.88 -8.51
CA TYR A 224 -2.38 12.28 -9.66
C TYR A 224 -2.77 10.86 -9.31
N ASP A 225 -4.06 10.56 -9.45
CA ASP A 225 -4.62 9.21 -9.50
C ASP A 225 -4.88 8.86 -10.97
N LEU A 226 -4.52 7.64 -11.39
CA LEU A 226 -4.50 7.25 -12.80
C LEU A 226 -5.81 6.64 -13.29
N ASP A 227 -6.77 6.30 -12.40
CA ASP A 227 -7.93 5.52 -12.81
C ASP A 227 -9.15 6.30 -13.30
N GLU A 228 -9.18 7.63 -13.21
CA GLU A 228 -10.01 8.52 -14.05
C GLU A 228 -9.57 9.97 -13.76
N ILE A 229 -9.36 10.77 -14.81
CA ILE A 229 -8.68 12.08 -14.77
C ILE A 229 -9.33 13.01 -13.73
N LEU A 230 -8.74 13.09 -12.54
CA LEU A 230 -9.08 14.05 -11.51
C LEU A 230 -7.81 14.83 -11.12
N PHE A 231 -7.68 16.00 -11.74
CA PHE A 231 -6.77 17.05 -11.29
C PHE A 231 -7.25 17.58 -9.94
N PHE A 232 -6.64 17.16 -8.84
CA PHE A 232 -6.97 17.70 -7.52
C PHE A 232 -5.99 18.80 -7.09
N MET A 233 -6.39 20.05 -7.32
CA MET A 233 -6.13 21.19 -6.42
C MET A 233 -7.09 22.34 -6.76
N SER A 234 -8.09 22.56 -5.91
CA SER A 234 -8.72 23.88 -5.81
C SER A 234 -9.27 24.09 -4.40
N PHE A 235 -8.50 24.81 -3.58
CA PHE A 235 -8.97 25.91 -2.73
C PHE A 235 -7.81 26.91 -2.58
#